data_AF-A0A498QPY5-F1
#
_entry.id   AF-A0A498QPY5-F1
#
_cell.length_a   1.000
_cell.length_b   1.000
_cell.length_c   1.000
_cell.angle_alpha   90.00
_cell.angle_beta   90.00
_cell.angle_gamma   90.00
#
_symmetry.space_group_name_H-M   'P 1'
#
loop_
_entity.id
_entity.type
_entity.pdbx_description
1 polymer ?
#
loop_
_entity_poly.entity_id
_entity_poly.type
_entity_poly.pdbx_seq_one_letter_code
_entity_poly.pdbx_strand_id
1 'polypeptide(L)'
;MARQAAAYRSGRVLLAGDAAHVHHPVGGQGLNTGVQDAVNLGWKLGQVINQISPETLLDSYHAERHPVAARVLRNSMAQIALLRRPDDRTKALRDTVSELVGMDEPRKRFAAMMSGLGIHTRSGTDIRCSGAACPIST
;
A
#
# COMPACT_ATOMS: atom_id res chain seq x y z
N MET A 1 1.15 10.51 -13.58
CA MET A 1 -0.17 10.73 -12.97
C MET A 1 -0.18 9.97 -11.65
N ALA A 2 -0.48 10.64 -10.54
CA ALA A 2 -0.66 10.03 -9.22
C ALA A 2 -1.83 10.75 -8.54
N ARG A 3 -2.91 10.05 -8.23
CA ARG A 3 -4.13 10.58 -7.63
C ARG A 3 -4.70 9.57 -6.64
N GLN A 4 -5.28 10.06 -5.56
CA GLN A 4 -5.91 9.24 -4.52
C GLN A 4 -7.19 9.93 -4.04
N ALA A 5 -8.23 9.15 -3.78
CA ALA A 5 -9.47 9.65 -3.21
C ALA A 5 -9.22 10.19 -1.79
N ALA A 6 -9.84 11.33 -1.46
CA ALA A 6 -9.71 11.94 -0.13
C ALA A 6 -10.34 11.07 0.97
N ALA A 7 -11.44 10.38 0.65
CA ALA A 7 -12.11 9.43 1.53
C ALA A 7 -12.38 8.13 0.77
N TYR A 8 -12.20 6.99 1.43
CA TYR A 8 -12.49 5.66 0.85
C TYR A 8 -13.92 5.20 1.15
N ARG A 9 -14.62 5.96 1.99
CA ARG A 9 -15.98 5.70 2.42
C ARG A 9 -16.74 7.02 2.53
N SER A 10 -17.96 7.04 2.02
CA SER A 10 -18.95 8.09 2.23
C SER A 10 -20.30 7.42 2.49
N GLY A 11 -20.66 7.25 3.77
CA GLY A 11 -21.82 6.47 4.18
C GLY A 11 -21.74 5.02 3.68
N ARG A 12 -22.65 4.66 2.77
CA ARG A 12 -22.77 3.31 2.17
C ARG A 12 -22.00 3.14 0.86
N VAL A 13 -21.32 4.18 0.39
CA VAL A 13 -20.49 4.15 -0.83
C VAL A 13 -19.03 3.99 -0.44
N LEU A 14 -18.36 3.00 -1.02
CA LEU A 14 -16.95 2.70 -0.77
C LEU A 14 -16.17 2.61 -2.08
N LEU A 15 -14.89 3.00 -2.04
CA LEU A 15 -13.97 2.95 -3.19
C LEU A 15 -12.85 1.97 -2.91
N ALA A 16 -12.45 1.17 -3.91
CA ALA A 16 -11.32 0.24 -3.84
C ALA A 16 -10.57 0.19 -5.17
N GLY A 17 -9.27 -0.17 -5.13
CA GLY A 17 -8.43 -0.26 -6.32
C GLY A 17 -8.32 1.07 -7.08
N ASP A 18 -8.33 1.02 -8.41
CA ASP A 18 -8.12 2.20 -9.26
C ASP A 18 -9.18 3.30 -9.08
N ALA A 19 -10.37 2.97 -8.57
CA ALA A 19 -11.36 3.98 -8.19
C ALA A 19 -10.92 4.81 -6.97
N ALA A 20 -10.08 4.25 -6.10
CA ALA A 20 -9.57 4.87 -4.89
C ALA A 20 -8.16 5.46 -5.06
N HIS A 21 -7.34 4.92 -5.96
CA HIS A 21 -5.97 5.37 -6.19
C HIS A 21 -5.46 4.97 -7.58
N VAL A 22 -4.85 5.91 -8.30
CA VAL A 22 -4.23 5.67 -9.61
C VAL A 22 -2.82 6.24 -9.60
N HIS A 23 -1.85 5.45 -10.04
CA HIS A 23 -0.46 5.86 -10.17
C HIS A 23 0.16 5.29 -11.46
N HIS A 24 1.37 5.73 -11.80
CA HIS A 24 2.11 5.16 -12.93
C HIS A 24 2.40 3.67 -12.67
N PRO A 25 2.32 2.78 -13.68
CA PRO A 25 2.48 1.32 -13.51
C PRO A 25 3.92 0.88 -13.16
N VAL A 26 4.80 1.82 -12.84
CA VAL A 26 6.19 1.51 -12.46
C VAL A 26 6.17 0.66 -11.20
N GLY A 27 6.88 -0.48 -11.24
CA GLY A 27 6.93 -1.43 -10.14
C GLY A 27 5.72 -2.36 -10.00
N GLY A 28 4.70 -2.29 -10.87
CA GLY A 28 3.61 -3.27 -10.93
C GLY A 28 2.70 -3.32 -9.69
N GLN A 29 2.60 -2.23 -8.92
CA GLN A 29 1.94 -2.24 -7.60
C GLN A 29 0.43 -2.00 -7.63
N GLY A 30 -0.14 -1.51 -8.74
CA GLY A 30 -1.55 -1.08 -8.81
C GLY A 30 -2.53 -2.23 -8.54
N LEU A 31 -2.46 -3.30 -9.34
CA LEU A 31 -3.31 -4.48 -9.17
C LEU A 31 -3.13 -5.11 -7.78
N ASN A 32 -1.89 -5.25 -7.31
CA ASN A 32 -1.58 -5.81 -6.00
C ASN A 32 -2.24 -5.00 -4.87
N THR A 33 -2.21 -3.66 -4.97
CA THR A 33 -2.84 -2.78 -3.98
C THR A 33 -4.36 -2.92 -4.01
N GLY A 34 -4.97 -2.98 -5.20
CA GLY A 34 -6.41 -3.15 -5.36
C GLY A 34 -6.92 -4.49 -4.85
N VAL A 35 -6.20 -5.60 -5.09
CA VAL A 35 -6.55 -6.92 -4.54
C VAL A 35 -6.51 -6.90 -3.01
N GLN A 36 -5.48 -6.28 -2.42
CA GLN A 36 -5.40 -6.15 -0.97
C GLN A 36 -6.50 -5.26 -0.38
N ASP A 37 -6.95 -4.23 -1.10
CA ASP A 37 -8.09 -3.43 -0.68
C ASP A 37 -9.37 -4.28 -0.64
N ALA A 38 -9.61 -5.07 -1.69
CA ALA A 38 -10.77 -5.95 -1.77
C ALA A 38 -10.75 -7.00 -0.65
N VAL A 39 -9.60 -7.61 -0.38
CA VAL A 39 -9.44 -8.57 0.73
C VAL A 39 -9.68 -7.90 2.08
N ASN A 40 -9.18 -6.68 2.30
CA ASN A 40 -9.41 -5.95 3.56
C ASN A 40 -10.88 -5.56 3.75
N LEU A 41 -11.53 -5.10 2.69
CA LEU A 41 -12.92 -4.63 2.75
C LEU A 41 -13.92 -5.79 2.82
N GLY A 42 -13.68 -6.89 2.09
CA GLY A 42 -14.64 -7.97 1.89
C GLY A 42 -15.18 -8.57 3.19
N TRP A 43 -14.29 -8.93 4.13
CA TRP A 43 -14.74 -9.50 5.41
C TRP A 43 -15.41 -8.48 6.31
N LYS A 44 -14.94 -7.22 6.32
CA LYS A 44 -15.55 -6.14 7.12
C LYS A 44 -16.96 -5.85 6.65
N LEU A 45 -17.13 -5.75 5.34
CA LEU A 45 -18.44 -5.55 4.71
C LEU A 45 -19.36 -6.73 4.96
N GLY A 46 -18.85 -7.96 4.84
CA GLY A 46 -19.59 -9.18 5.17
C GLY A 46 -20.10 -9.19 6.62
N GLN A 47 -19.27 -8.80 7.60
CA GLN A 47 -19.71 -8.74 8.99
C GLN A 47 -20.76 -7.65 9.26
N VAL A 48 -20.64 -6.49 8.63
CA VAL A 48 -21.61 -5.40 8.80
C VAL A 48 -22.94 -5.72 8.13
N ILE A 49 -22.94 -6.30 6.93
CA ILE A 49 -24.18 -6.73 6.24
C ILE A 49 -24.92 -7.79 7.05
N ASN A 50 -24.19 -8.74 7.64
CA ASN A 50 -24.77 -9.79 8.49
C ASN A 50 -25.06 -9.34 9.93
N GLN A 51 -24.90 -8.05 10.26
CA GLN A 51 -25.14 -7.46 11.59
C GLN A 51 -24.30 -8.10 12.72
N ILE A 52 -23.18 -8.74 12.39
CA ILE A 52 -22.26 -9.36 13.36
C ILE A 52 -21.36 -8.29 14.01
N SER A 53 -20.98 -7.26 13.23
CA SER A 53 -20.12 -6.17 13.68
C SER A 53 -20.78 -4.80 13.45
N PRO A 54 -20.41 -3.79 14.24
CA PRO A 54 -20.93 -2.43 14.07
C PRO A 54 -20.44 -1.81 12.75
N GLU A 55 -21.22 -0.87 12.23
CA GLU A 55 -20.90 -0.13 11.00
C GLU A 55 -19.56 0.65 11.10
N THR A 56 -19.12 0.98 12.31
CA THR A 56 -17.82 1.61 12.58
C THR A 56 -16.63 0.72 12.22
N LEU A 57 -16.82 -0.60 12.09
CA LEU A 57 -15.79 -1.50 11.56
C LEU A 57 -15.37 -1.09 10.15
N LEU A 58 -16.28 -0.57 9.33
CA LEU A 58 -15.95 -0.11 7.98
C LEU A 58 -15.11 1.16 7.96
N ASP A 59 -15.07 1.95 9.04
CA ASP A 59 -14.19 3.13 9.11
C ASP A 59 -12.71 2.72 9.18
N SER A 60 -12.43 1.53 9.75
CA SER A 60 -11.08 0.96 9.76
C SER A 60 -10.54 0.70 8.35
N TYR A 61 -11.39 0.47 7.34
CA TYR A 61 -10.95 0.25 5.96
C TYR A 61 -10.17 1.47 5.43
N HIS A 62 -10.72 2.67 5.59
CA HIS A 62 -10.01 3.89 5.20
C HIS A 62 -8.73 4.08 6.03
N ALA A 63 -8.83 3.96 7.35
CA ALA A 63 -7.69 4.16 8.25
C ALA A 63 -6.52 3.22 7.97
N GLU A 64 -6.80 1.98 7.55
CA GLU A 64 -5.77 0.99 7.24
C GLU A 64 -5.23 1.11 5.80
N ARG A 65 -6.10 1.34 4.81
CA ARG A 65 -5.73 1.22 3.38
C ARG A 65 -5.31 2.54 2.74
N HIS A 66 -5.81 3.67 3.23
CA HIS A 66 -5.45 4.98 2.68
C HIS A 66 -3.94 5.30 2.84
N PRO A 67 -3.30 5.05 4.00
CA PRO A 67 -1.87 5.29 4.14
C PRO A 67 -1.01 4.36 3.27
N VAL A 68 -1.48 3.13 3.00
CA VAL A 68 -0.80 2.16 2.14
C VAL A 68 -0.73 2.67 0.71
N ALA A 69 -1.87 3.05 0.14
CA ALA A 69 -1.92 3.59 -1.22
C ALA A 69 -1.13 4.90 -1.34
N ALA A 70 -1.18 5.79 -0.34
CA ALA A 70 -0.39 7.02 -0.33
C ALA A 70 1.12 6.73 -0.43
N ARG A 71 1.60 5.68 0.26
CA ARG A 71 3.00 5.26 0.19
C ARG A 71 3.37 4.68 -1.17
N VAL A 72 2.49 3.90 -1.80
CA VAL A 72 2.68 3.40 -3.17
C VAL A 72 2.80 4.55 -4.16
N LEU A 73 1.88 5.53 -4.09
CA LEU A 73 1.92 6.73 -4.94
C LEU A 73 3.24 7.49 -4.80
N ARG A 74 3.70 7.71 -3.56
CA ARG A 74 4.99 8.36 -3.29
C ARG A 74 6.15 7.59 -3.90
N ASN A 75 6.18 6.27 -3.74
CA ASN A 75 7.22 5.42 -4.31
C ASN A 75 7.21 5.48 -5.85
N SER A 76 6.04 5.36 -6.49
CA SER A 76 5.94 5.46 -7.94
C SER A 76 6.40 6.82 -8.47
N MET A 77 6.09 7.93 -7.78
CA MET A 77 6.60 9.26 -8.14
C MET A 77 8.13 9.33 -8.04
N ALA A 78 8.73 8.77 -6.98
CA ALA A 78 10.18 8.72 -6.81
C ALA A 78 10.85 7.90 -7.91
N GLN A 79 10.31 6.74 -8.25
CA GLN A 79 10.83 5.89 -9.33
C GLN A 79 10.76 6.59 -10.68
N ILE A 80 9.65 7.27 -11.01
CA ILE A 80 9.56 8.05 -12.25
C ILE A 80 10.60 9.17 -12.27
N ALA A 81 10.81 9.88 -11.16
CA ALA A 81 11.79 10.95 -11.08
C ALA A 81 13.22 10.43 -11.35
N LEU A 82 13.57 9.26 -10.79
CA LEU A 82 14.86 8.61 -11.03
C LEU A 82 15.01 8.05 -12.44
N LEU A 83 13.93 7.52 -13.03
CA LEU A 83 14.00 6.75 -14.28
C LEU A 83 13.79 7.58 -15.55
N ARG A 84 12.97 8.64 -15.48
CA ARG A 84 12.42 9.31 -16.69
C ARG A 84 13.32 10.38 -17.30
N ARG A 85 14.16 11.07 -16.53
CA ARG A 85 15.05 12.13 -17.05
C ARG A 85 16.51 11.71 -17.00
N PRO A 86 17.17 11.53 -18.17
CA PRO A 86 18.59 11.25 -18.23
C PRO A 86 19.37 12.57 -18.26
N ASP A 87 19.56 13.18 -17.10
CA ASP A 87 20.57 14.23 -16.90
C ASP A 87 21.62 13.72 -15.91
N ASP A 88 22.82 14.33 -15.94
CA ASP A 88 23.96 13.87 -15.13
C ASP A 88 23.67 13.85 -13.63
N ARG A 89 22.82 14.76 -13.13
CA ARG A 89 22.45 14.81 -11.71
C ARG A 89 21.53 13.64 -11.36
N THR A 90 20.54 13.38 -12.20
CA THR A 90 19.62 12.24 -12.00
C THR A 90 20.36 10.90 -12.15
N LYS A 91 21.37 10.81 -13.02
CA LYS A 91 22.24 9.64 -13.14
C LYS A 91 23.06 9.41 -11.87
N ALA A 92 23.79 10.43 -11.40
CA ALA A 92 24.58 10.32 -10.16
C ALA A 92 23.71 9.91 -8.96
N LEU A 93 22.51 10.49 -8.83
CA LEU A 93 21.56 10.10 -7.79
C LEU A 93 21.10 8.65 -7.93
N ARG A 94 20.81 8.20 -9.16
CA ARG A 94 20.42 6.80 -9.43
C ARG A 94 21.54 5.84 -9.05
N ASP A 95 22.79 6.18 -9.34
CA ASP A 95 23.95 5.35 -9.03
C ASP A 95 24.10 5.21 -7.49
N THR A 96 24.02 6.31 -6.74
CA THR A 96 24.02 6.27 -5.26
C THR A 96 22.85 5.45 -4.69
N VAL A 97 21.64 5.59 -5.23
CA VAL A 97 20.48 4.79 -4.79
C VAL A 97 20.69 3.31 -5.11
N SER A 98 21.32 3.00 -6.25
CA SER A 98 21.63 1.62 -6.66
C SER A 98 22.63 0.97 -5.72
N GLU A 99 23.66 1.71 -5.28
CA GLU A 99 24.61 1.24 -4.26
C GLU A 99 23.92 0.92 -2.93
N LEU A 100 23.02 1.80 -2.47
CA LEU A 100 22.24 1.57 -1.26
C LEU A 100 21.36 0.31 -1.38
N VAL A 101 20.66 0.14 -2.50
CA VAL A 101 19.83 -1.05 -2.77
C VAL A 101 20.69 -2.31 -2.94
N GLY A 102 21.99 -2.19 -3.19
CA GLY A 102 22.94 -3.29 -3.15
C GLY A 102 23.22 -3.83 -1.74
N MET A 103 22.95 -3.03 -0.69
CA MET A 103 23.13 -3.44 0.71
C MET A 103 21.94 -4.27 1.21
N ASP A 104 22.18 -5.15 2.19
CA ASP A 104 21.18 -6.13 2.61
C ASP A 104 19.90 -5.52 3.21
N GLU A 105 20.03 -4.66 4.22
CA GLU A 105 18.88 -4.07 4.90
C GLU A 105 18.05 -3.11 4.02
N PRO A 106 18.65 -2.16 3.29
CA PRO A 106 17.90 -1.34 2.32
C PRO A 106 17.21 -2.17 1.25
N ARG A 107 17.86 -3.23 0.74
CA ARG A 107 17.27 -4.16 -0.24
C ARG A 107 16.06 -4.87 0.32
N LYS A 108 16.14 -5.42 1.54
CA LYS A 108 15.00 -6.07 2.21
C LYS A 108 13.84 -5.11 2.40
N ARG A 109 14.11 -3.90 2.88
CA ARG A 109 13.09 -2.87 3.07
C ARG A 109 12.44 -2.42 1.77
N PHE A 110 13.23 -2.28 0.69
CA PHE A 110 12.72 -1.93 -0.62
C PHE A 110 11.88 -3.07 -1.22
N ALA A 111 12.35 -4.30 -1.13
CA ALA A 111 11.62 -5.49 -1.58
C ALA A 111 10.28 -5.65 -0.86
N ALA A 112 10.26 -5.50 0.48
CA ALA A 112 9.03 -5.57 1.28
C ALA A 112 8.04 -4.44 0.94
N MET A 113 8.54 -3.26 0.58
CA MET A 113 7.70 -2.15 0.12
C MET A 113 7.11 -2.41 -1.28
N MET A 114 7.90 -2.99 -2.19
CA MET A 114 7.48 -3.31 -3.56
C MET A 114 6.43 -4.43 -3.59
N SER A 115 6.65 -5.49 -2.81
CA SER A 115 5.75 -6.66 -2.75
C SER A 115 4.50 -6.42 -1.89
N GLY A 116 4.49 -5.39 -1.05
CA GLY A 116 3.43 -5.15 -0.07
C GLY A 116 3.52 -6.04 1.17
N LEU A 117 4.58 -6.85 1.33
CA LEU A 117 4.78 -7.71 2.50
C LEU A 117 5.17 -6.92 3.77
N GLY A 118 5.65 -5.69 3.62
CA GLY A 118 5.96 -4.80 4.74
C GLY A 118 4.76 -4.02 5.31
N ILE A 119 3.53 -4.37 4.92
CA ILE A 119 2.32 -3.69 5.39
C ILE A 119 1.95 -4.23 6.78
N HIS A 120 1.90 -3.32 7.74
CA HIS A 120 1.44 -3.58 9.10
C HIS A 120 0.28 -2.63 9.42
N THR A 121 -0.90 -3.16 9.70
CA THR A 121 -1.99 -2.43 10.32
C THR A 121 -1.73 -2.35 11.82
N ARG A 122 -2.15 -1.25 12.46
CA ARG A 122 -2.04 -1.14 13.92
C ARG A 122 -3.31 -1.73 14.53
N SER A 123 -3.29 -3.00 14.95
CA SER A 123 -4.35 -3.52 15.82
C SER A 123 -3.95 -3.34 17.28
N GLY A 124 -4.87 -2.89 18.14
CA GLY A 124 -4.61 -2.48 19.53
C GLY A 124 -4.18 -3.57 20.52
N THR A 125 -3.69 -4.72 20.07
CA THR A 125 -3.29 -5.86 20.92
C THR A 125 -1.87 -6.28 20.56
N ASP A 126 -0.93 -6.17 21.49
CA ASP A 126 0.50 -6.50 21.31
C ASP A 126 0.73 -8.02 21.22
N ILE A 127 0.42 -8.59 20.05
CA ILE A 127 0.76 -9.97 19.68
C ILE A 127 1.64 -9.88 18.43
N ARG A 128 2.67 -10.72 18.29
CA ARG A 128 3.65 -10.69 17.18
C ARG A 128 3.07 -10.72 15.74
N CYS A 129 1.77 -10.99 15.56
CA CYS A 129 1.02 -10.90 14.29
C CYS A 129 -0.17 -9.90 14.33
N SER A 130 -0.15 -8.93 15.25
CA SER A 130 -1.21 -7.94 15.43
C SER A 130 -1.19 -6.86 14.34
N GLY A 131 -1.61 -7.26 13.15
CA GLY A 131 -1.81 -6.40 11.98
C GLY A 131 -0.77 -6.54 10.87
N ALA A 132 0.20 -7.44 11.00
CA ALA A 132 0.95 -7.95 9.86
C ALA A 132 0.13 -9.04 9.13
N ALA A 133 0.27 -9.18 7.82
CA ALA A 133 -0.06 -10.45 7.17
C ALA A 133 0.84 -11.53 7.77
N CYS A 134 0.27 -12.46 8.55
CA CYS A 134 1.05 -13.49 9.23
C CYS A 134 1.60 -14.47 8.16
N PRO A 135 2.92 -14.68 8.06
CA PRO A 135 3.49 -15.50 7.00
C PRO A 135 3.01 -16.94 7.10
N ILE A 136 2.69 -17.54 5.95
CA ILE A 136 2.39 -18.97 5.85
C ILE A 136 3.66 -19.77 6.12
N SER A 137 3.74 -20.39 7.29
CA SER A 137 4.73 -21.43 7.59
C SER A 137 4.47 -22.62 6.67
N THR A 138 5.43 -22.93 5.80
CA THR A 138 5.45 -24.14 4.98
C THR A 138 6.29 -25.20 5.65
#